data_AF-A0A562R9V8-F1
#
_entry.id   AF-A0A562R9V8-F1
#
_cell.length_a   1.000
_cell.length_b   1.000
_cell.length_c   1.000
_cell.angle_alpha   90.00
_cell.angle_beta   90.00
_cell.angle_gamma   90.00
#
_symmetry.space_group_name_H-M   'P 1'
#
loop_
_entity.id
_entity.type
_entity.pdbx_description
1 polymer ?
#
loop_
_entity_poly.entity_id
_entity_poly.type
_entity_poly.pdbx_seq_one_letter_code
_entity_poly.pdbx_strand_id
1 'polypeptide(L)'
;MRVIPPIEITESMLVYSSVIEAPPAKYDGTTQYALDVTVCQGVLGGVLAVYRSLRAANKGHTPEASPDWWQYIGDTYGAYAAGTAYSKGHRVIDPVAHLVYESQMDANTGQPLATGTAWAKVGPTNKFSSFDQLRSTQTVAPIDIVQTVAPGRRVSSIAVIGLDAASVSISVTVDGVEVYAVSVKLSKRKSFGWRDYFYGEFTYRKNVQFFNLPQYRNAHITVTVRKAVGLRKVGGIILGNAVYIGDMQYKARSDDLNFSTITRNRWGDLEMDPQRSVPKLSGQVWFDKQLTDRLLELRQQLSGRPAVWSGLDDFTLDYFEPLFIYGPHKEFSIDLDGPRHGIIDLEVEEM
;
A
#
# COMPACT_ATOMS: atom_id res chain seq x y z
N MET A 1 -17.46 -9.84 -11.77
CA MET A 1 -16.34 -10.03 -10.82
C MET A 1 -15.04 -10.23 -11.57
N ARG A 2 -14.00 -9.49 -11.16
CA ARG A 2 -12.64 -9.62 -11.68
C ARG A 2 -11.65 -9.85 -10.55
N VAL A 3 -10.61 -10.62 -10.86
CA VAL A 3 -9.51 -10.94 -9.93
C VAL A 3 -8.22 -10.42 -10.53
N ILE A 4 -7.38 -9.76 -9.73
CA ILE A 4 -6.02 -9.35 -10.14
C ILE A 4 -5.03 -10.24 -9.40
N PRO A 5 -4.46 -11.27 -10.06
CA PRO A 5 -3.27 -11.94 -9.58
C PRO A 5 -2.11 -10.94 -9.56
N PRO A 6 -1.53 -10.64 -8.38
CA PRO A 6 -0.51 -9.63 -8.26
C PRO A 6 0.77 -10.10 -8.92
N ILE A 7 1.48 -9.14 -9.50
CA ILE A 7 2.90 -9.30 -9.79
C ILE A 7 3.71 -8.81 -8.60
N GLU A 8 4.75 -9.55 -8.23
CA GLU A 8 5.71 -9.07 -7.25
C GLU A 8 6.54 -7.94 -7.86
N ILE A 9 6.60 -6.81 -7.15
CA ILE A 9 7.38 -5.63 -7.55
C ILE A 9 8.75 -5.73 -6.87
N THR A 10 9.79 -5.86 -7.68
CA THR A 10 11.18 -5.89 -7.20
C THR A 10 11.82 -4.51 -7.29
N GLU A 11 12.98 -4.31 -6.64
CA GLU A 11 13.75 -3.06 -6.73
C GLU A 11 13.97 -2.61 -8.17
N SER A 12 14.38 -3.53 -9.05
CA SER A 12 14.63 -3.25 -10.46
C SER A 12 13.41 -2.76 -11.25
N MET A 13 12.19 -3.06 -10.76
CA MET A 13 10.95 -2.58 -11.37
C MET A 13 10.57 -1.19 -10.85
N LEU A 14 11.03 -0.76 -9.68
CA LEU A 14 10.72 0.56 -9.12
C LEU A 14 11.71 1.61 -9.64
N VAL A 15 11.37 2.24 -10.75
CA VAL A 15 12.24 3.20 -11.48
C VAL A 15 12.32 4.56 -10.78
N TYR A 16 11.26 4.96 -10.08
CA TYR A 16 11.25 6.22 -9.34
C TYR A 16 10.34 6.15 -8.11
N SER A 17 10.72 6.87 -7.05
CA SER A 17 9.89 7.11 -5.87
C SER A 17 10.21 8.49 -5.29
N SER A 18 9.19 9.27 -4.94
CA SER A 18 9.37 10.51 -4.15
C SER A 18 9.61 10.23 -2.67
N VAL A 19 9.35 9.01 -2.21
CA VAL A 19 9.54 8.59 -0.81
C VAL A 19 10.98 8.17 -0.57
N ILE A 20 11.60 8.79 0.43
CA ILE A 20 12.99 8.56 0.81
C ILE A 20 13.14 7.17 1.43
N GLU A 21 14.22 6.51 1.07
CA GLU A 21 14.63 5.26 1.68
C GLU A 21 15.92 5.44 2.46
N ALA A 22 17.06 5.65 1.79
CA ALA A 22 18.29 5.94 2.48
C ALA A 22 18.35 7.42 2.89
N PRO A 23 18.82 7.76 4.10
CA PRO A 23 18.96 9.14 4.52
C PRO A 23 20.03 9.84 3.66
N PRO A 24 19.78 11.08 3.22
CA PRO A 24 20.83 11.91 2.63
C PRO A 24 21.86 12.33 3.69
N ALA A 25 22.87 13.11 3.28
CA ALA A 25 23.85 13.67 4.20
C ALA A 25 23.18 14.47 5.33
N LYS A 26 23.81 14.47 6.51
CA LYS A 26 23.36 15.31 7.63
C LYS A 26 23.49 16.79 7.28
N TYR A 27 22.56 17.60 7.77
CA TYR A 27 22.64 19.05 7.65
C TYR A 27 23.92 19.60 8.31
N ASP A 28 24.56 20.55 7.63
CA ASP A 28 25.72 21.32 8.07
C ASP A 28 25.46 22.80 7.76
N GLY A 29 25.39 23.63 8.81
CA GLY A 29 25.08 25.06 8.67
C GLY A 29 26.16 25.88 7.97
N THR A 30 27.36 25.33 7.76
CA THR A 30 28.43 26.00 7.01
C THR A 30 28.33 25.76 5.50
N THR A 31 27.63 24.70 5.09
CA THR A 31 27.43 24.32 3.71
C THR A 31 26.34 25.17 3.06
N GLN A 32 26.55 25.54 1.79
CA GLN A 32 25.55 26.22 0.97
C GLN A 32 24.81 25.19 0.10
N TYR A 33 23.50 25.08 0.28
CA TYR A 33 22.65 24.14 -0.44
C TYR A 33 21.98 24.79 -1.65
N ALA A 34 21.92 24.05 -2.76
CA ALA A 34 21.13 24.41 -3.94
C ALA A 34 19.63 24.10 -3.71
N LEU A 35 18.78 24.53 -4.64
CA LEU A 35 17.37 24.16 -4.68
C LEU A 35 17.23 22.62 -4.79
N ASP A 36 16.21 22.06 -4.13
CA ASP A 36 15.86 20.63 -4.12
C ASP A 36 16.91 19.68 -3.51
N VAL A 37 18.04 20.18 -3.01
CA VAL A 37 19.00 19.36 -2.25
C VAL A 37 18.34 18.86 -0.97
N THR A 38 18.52 17.58 -0.68
CA THR A 38 17.99 16.94 0.53
C THR A 38 19.06 16.77 1.60
N VAL A 39 18.66 16.95 2.85
CA VAL A 39 19.49 16.73 4.05
C VAL A 39 18.67 16.00 5.11
N CYS A 40 19.33 15.36 6.07
CA CYS A 40 18.67 14.80 7.23
C CYS A 40 19.10 15.44 8.54
N GLN A 41 18.25 15.34 9.56
CA GLN A 41 18.53 15.68 10.95
C GLN A 41 18.13 14.51 11.84
N GLY A 42 18.90 14.29 12.91
CA GLY A 42 18.64 13.24 13.89
C GLY A 42 19.90 12.47 14.29
N VAL A 43 19.68 11.49 15.16
CA VAL A 43 20.73 10.64 15.73
C VAL A 43 20.70 9.28 15.04
N LEU A 44 21.88 8.72 14.77
CA LEU A 44 21.99 7.42 14.12
C LEU A 44 21.45 6.32 15.05
N GLY A 45 20.64 5.41 14.51
CA GLY A 45 19.84 4.45 15.28
C GLY A 45 18.49 4.98 15.75
N GLY A 46 18.28 6.31 15.72
CA GLY A 46 16.98 6.94 15.88
C GLY A 46 16.31 7.26 14.54
N VAL A 47 15.17 7.94 14.62
CA VAL A 47 14.49 8.50 13.44
C VAL A 47 15.31 9.65 12.86
N LEU A 48 15.49 9.64 11.54
CA LEU A 48 16.13 10.70 10.77
C LEU A 48 15.06 11.44 9.96
N ALA A 49 14.77 12.67 10.35
CA ALA A 49 13.86 13.54 9.62
C ALA A 49 14.57 14.10 8.38
N VAL A 50 13.94 14.01 7.21
CA VAL A 50 14.51 14.41 5.94
C VAL A 50 13.83 15.67 5.42
N TYR A 51 14.65 16.60 4.94
CA TYR A 51 14.24 17.90 4.46
C TYR A 51 14.74 18.16 3.05
N ARG A 52 14.00 18.93 2.28
CA ARG A 52 14.35 19.41 0.94
C ARG A 52 14.49 20.93 0.95
N SER A 53 15.58 21.44 0.40
CA SER A 53 15.80 22.88 0.27
C SER A 53 14.81 23.48 -0.73
N LEU A 54 14.12 24.54 -0.32
CA LEU A 54 13.13 25.27 -1.12
C LEU A 54 13.75 26.43 -1.92
N ARG A 55 15.01 26.76 -1.67
CA ARG A 55 15.71 27.89 -2.30
C ARG A 55 17.15 27.51 -2.61
N ALA A 56 17.68 28.09 -3.69
CA ALA A 56 19.12 28.05 -3.94
C ALA A 56 19.87 28.95 -2.94
N ALA A 57 21.17 28.69 -2.75
CA ALA A 57 22.03 29.41 -1.82
C ALA A 57 21.55 29.37 -0.36
N ASN A 58 20.88 28.30 0.05
CA ASN A 58 20.42 28.08 1.41
C ASN A 58 21.63 27.75 2.31
N LYS A 59 22.03 28.69 3.17
CA LYS A 59 23.17 28.54 4.09
C LYS A 59 22.81 29.07 5.47
N GLY A 60 23.14 28.31 6.52
CA GLY A 60 22.89 28.69 7.91
C GLY A 60 21.43 28.64 8.38
N HIS A 61 20.47 28.30 7.51
CA HIS A 61 19.08 28.08 7.89
C HIS A 61 18.89 26.65 8.40
N THR A 62 18.64 26.49 9.70
CA THR A 62 18.38 25.17 10.30
C THR A 62 17.02 24.62 9.84
N PRO A 63 16.92 23.37 9.35
CA PRO A 63 15.72 22.84 8.72
C PRO A 63 14.40 22.98 9.48
N GLU A 64 14.28 22.40 10.67
CA GLU A 64 13.04 22.47 11.47
C GLU A 64 12.65 23.91 11.86
N ALA A 65 13.63 24.80 12.02
CA ALA A 65 13.41 26.18 12.43
C ALA A 65 13.16 27.16 11.26
N SER A 66 13.34 26.71 10.01
CA SER A 66 13.31 27.58 8.82
C SER A 66 12.40 27.03 7.72
N PRO A 67 11.06 27.00 7.94
CA PRO A 67 10.11 26.38 7.00
C PRO A 67 10.02 27.07 5.63
N ASP A 68 10.43 28.33 5.51
CA ASP A 68 10.51 29.04 4.22
C ASP A 68 11.71 28.61 3.36
N TRP A 69 12.65 27.87 3.97
CA TRP A 69 13.89 27.40 3.36
C TRP A 69 13.95 25.88 3.22
N TRP A 70 13.22 25.17 4.07
CA TRP A 70 13.21 23.72 4.11
C TRP A 70 11.80 23.17 4.17
N GLN A 71 11.54 22.16 3.34
CA GLN A 71 10.31 21.37 3.41
C GLN A 71 10.63 20.01 4.01
N TYR A 72 9.90 19.63 5.05
CA TYR A 72 9.91 18.26 5.56
C TYR A 72 9.30 17.30 4.53
N ILE A 73 10.04 16.26 4.14
CA ILE A 73 9.65 15.31 3.09
C ILE A 73 9.47 13.87 3.59
N GLY A 74 9.79 13.59 4.85
CA GLY A 74 9.50 12.32 5.51
C GLY A 74 10.60 11.87 6.46
N ASP A 75 10.38 10.72 7.08
CA ASP A 75 11.31 10.10 8.02
C ASP A 75 11.95 8.85 7.42
N THR A 76 13.17 8.55 7.86
CA THR A 76 13.83 7.28 7.60
C THR A 76 14.77 6.88 8.76
N TYR A 77 15.50 5.77 8.61
CA TYR A 77 16.52 5.30 9.53
C TYR A 77 17.88 5.18 8.84
N GLY A 78 18.95 5.17 9.63
CA GLY A 78 20.30 4.94 9.11
C GLY A 78 20.46 3.54 8.53
N ALA A 79 21.26 3.40 7.46
CA ALA A 79 21.69 2.08 7.00
C ALA A 79 22.52 1.38 8.08
N TYR A 80 22.33 0.07 8.22
CA TYR A 80 23.10 -0.72 9.18
C TYR A 80 24.60 -0.60 8.93
N ALA A 81 25.32 -0.20 9.99
CA ALA A 81 26.78 -0.14 10.01
C ALA A 81 27.31 -1.03 11.15
N ALA A 82 28.08 -2.07 10.79
CA ALA A 82 28.57 -3.08 11.74
C ALA A 82 29.49 -2.52 12.84
N GLY A 83 30.21 -1.43 12.55
CA GLY A 83 31.08 -0.77 13.53
C GLY A 83 30.36 0.17 14.52
N THR A 84 29.04 0.31 14.41
CA THR A 84 28.23 1.14 15.32
C THR A 84 27.61 0.30 16.42
N ALA A 85 27.63 0.81 17.65
CA ALA A 85 26.89 0.24 18.77
C ALA A 85 25.47 0.81 18.83
N TYR A 86 24.45 -0.03 18.67
CA TYR A 86 23.04 0.36 18.76
C TYR A 86 22.44 0.02 20.13
N SER A 87 21.64 0.93 20.69
CA SER A 87 20.86 0.67 21.91
C SER A 87 19.62 -0.17 21.60
N LYS A 88 19.01 -0.76 22.63
CA LYS A 88 17.73 -1.46 22.47
C LYS A 88 16.65 -0.50 21.94
N GLY A 89 15.87 -0.94 20.98
CA GLY A 89 14.85 -0.14 20.30
C GLY A 89 15.36 0.76 19.17
N HIS A 90 16.68 0.87 18.97
CA HIS A 90 17.21 1.55 17.79
C HIS A 90 16.80 0.82 16.51
N ARG A 91 16.56 1.58 15.45
CA ARG A 91 16.18 1.05 14.14
C ARG A 91 17.21 1.37 13.07
N VAL A 92 17.38 0.42 12.17
CA VAL A 92 18.26 0.53 10.99
C VAL A 92 17.55 -0.02 9.77
N ILE A 93 17.99 0.42 8.59
CA ILE A 93 17.56 -0.16 7.32
C ILE A 93 18.61 -1.10 6.73
N ASP A 94 18.14 -2.17 6.10
CA ASP A 94 18.87 -2.89 5.07
C ASP A 94 18.40 -2.34 3.71
N PRO A 95 19.19 -1.50 3.04
CA PRO A 95 18.79 -0.90 1.77
C PRO A 95 18.84 -1.89 0.59
N VAL A 96 19.42 -3.08 0.78
CA VAL A 96 19.46 -4.14 -0.25
C VAL A 96 18.20 -5.01 -0.15
N ALA A 97 17.81 -5.38 1.07
CA ALA A 97 16.57 -6.13 1.29
C ALA A 97 15.32 -5.25 1.38
N HIS A 98 15.49 -3.92 1.45
CA HIS A 98 14.43 -2.94 1.70
C HIS A 98 13.65 -3.22 2.99
N LEU A 99 14.35 -3.59 4.07
CA LEU A 99 13.77 -3.95 5.36
C LEU A 99 14.24 -3.02 6.48
N VAL A 100 13.38 -2.84 7.48
CA VAL A 100 13.68 -2.17 8.75
C VAL A 100 13.85 -3.21 9.85
N TYR A 101 14.90 -3.06 10.63
CA TYR A 101 15.21 -3.90 11.78
C TYR A 101 15.29 -3.07 13.05
N GLU A 102 14.84 -3.64 14.18
CA GLU A 102 14.89 -3.03 15.50
C GLU A 102 15.80 -3.83 16.44
N SER A 103 16.76 -3.16 17.07
CA SER A 103 17.70 -3.78 18.00
C SER A 103 16.98 -4.26 19.25
N GLN A 104 17.24 -5.51 19.64
CA GLN A 104 16.64 -6.16 20.80
C GLN A 104 17.50 -6.09 22.07
N MET A 105 18.71 -5.52 21.97
CA MET A 105 19.67 -5.40 23.07
C MET A 105 20.43 -4.07 23.02
N ASP A 106 21.01 -3.69 24.15
CA ASP A 106 21.94 -2.56 24.23
C ASP A 106 23.34 -2.91 23.75
N ALA A 107 24.07 -1.89 23.29
CA ALA A 107 25.41 -2.02 22.71
C ALA A 107 25.52 -3.07 21.59
N ASN A 108 24.44 -3.27 20.84
CA ASN A 108 24.38 -4.19 19.71
C ASN A 108 25.36 -3.74 18.62
N THR A 109 26.50 -4.43 18.53
CA THR A 109 27.62 -4.08 17.64
C THR A 109 27.97 -5.30 16.81
N GLY A 110 28.08 -5.15 15.49
CA GLY A 110 28.51 -6.20 14.56
C GLY A 110 27.55 -7.38 14.37
N GLN A 111 26.35 -7.38 14.98
CA GLN A 111 25.42 -8.50 14.87
C GLN A 111 24.70 -8.53 13.52
N PRO A 112 24.54 -9.71 12.89
CA PRO A 112 23.86 -9.83 11.60
C PRO A 112 22.37 -9.52 11.71
N LEU A 113 21.81 -8.83 10.71
CA LEU A 113 20.40 -8.42 10.69
C LEU A 113 19.42 -9.60 10.56
N ALA A 114 19.72 -10.58 9.68
CA ALA A 114 18.73 -11.58 9.26
C ALA A 114 18.85 -12.96 9.93
N THR A 115 20.02 -13.30 10.48
CA THR A 115 20.31 -14.66 10.96
C THR A 115 20.48 -14.77 12.48
N GLY A 116 20.48 -13.64 13.20
CA GLY A 116 20.62 -13.58 14.65
C GLY A 116 19.32 -13.22 15.38
N THR A 117 19.38 -13.13 16.71
CA THR A 117 18.26 -12.70 17.57
C THR A 117 18.39 -11.27 18.08
N ALA A 118 19.53 -10.61 17.83
CA ALA A 118 19.79 -9.25 18.26
C ALA A 118 18.97 -8.20 17.48
N TRP A 119 18.40 -8.57 16.34
CA TRP A 119 17.59 -7.70 15.48
C TRP A 119 16.23 -8.36 15.23
N ALA A 120 15.15 -7.64 15.49
CA ALA A 120 13.81 -8.02 15.10
C ALA A 120 13.44 -7.35 13.77
N LYS A 121 12.95 -8.14 12.80
CA LYS A 121 12.41 -7.59 11.55
C LYS A 121 11.10 -6.85 11.84
N VAL A 122 11.06 -5.56 11.56
CA VAL A 122 9.86 -4.72 11.76
C VAL A 122 8.95 -4.78 10.53
N GLY A 123 9.54 -4.71 9.33
CA GLY A 123 8.79 -4.63 8.08
C GLY A 123 9.63 -4.06 6.93
N PRO A 124 9.01 -3.75 5.79
CA PRO A 124 9.65 -3.06 4.67
C PRO A 124 10.02 -1.61 5.02
N THR A 125 10.94 -1.01 4.26
CA THR A 125 11.17 0.45 4.32
C THR A 125 9.92 1.20 3.88
N ASN A 126 9.78 2.46 4.31
CA ASN A 126 8.60 3.28 3.98
C ASN A 126 8.36 3.37 2.46
N LYS A 127 9.44 3.45 1.66
CA LYS A 127 9.40 3.44 0.19
C LYS A 127 8.79 2.16 -0.39
N PHE A 128 9.05 1.00 0.20
CA PHE A 128 8.57 -0.30 -0.29
C PHE A 128 7.31 -0.80 0.42
N SER A 129 6.83 -0.08 1.44
CA SER A 129 5.64 -0.48 2.21
C SER A 129 4.37 -0.57 1.36
N SER A 130 4.23 0.22 0.29
CA SER A 130 3.12 0.14 -0.67
C SER A 130 3.20 -1.05 -1.62
N PHE A 131 4.28 -1.83 -1.62
CA PHE A 131 4.44 -3.02 -2.46
C PHE A 131 4.50 -4.31 -1.65
N ASP A 132 4.44 -4.20 -0.32
CA ASP A 132 4.36 -5.34 0.57
C ASP A 132 2.99 -6.01 0.49
N GLN A 133 2.95 -7.30 0.82
CA GLN A 133 1.71 -8.09 0.75
C GLN A 133 0.89 -7.99 2.04
N LEU A 134 1.43 -7.36 3.09
CA LEU A 134 0.74 -7.17 4.37
C LEU A 134 -0.10 -5.89 4.35
N ARG A 135 -1.31 -5.94 4.93
CA ARG A 135 -2.17 -4.76 5.06
C ARG A 135 -1.69 -3.75 6.11
N SER A 136 -0.96 -4.21 7.11
CA SER A 136 -0.51 -3.36 8.23
C SER A 136 0.57 -2.37 7.82
N THR A 137 1.18 -2.54 6.65
CA THR A 137 2.22 -1.66 6.14
C THR A 137 1.60 -0.61 5.23
N GLN A 138 2.10 0.62 5.34
CA GLN A 138 1.67 1.72 4.49
C GLN A 138 2.86 2.61 4.20
N THR A 139 2.98 3.03 2.95
CA THR A 139 3.85 4.15 2.60
C THR A 139 3.19 5.44 3.05
N VAL A 140 3.90 6.22 3.85
CA VAL A 140 3.40 7.47 4.45
C VAL A 140 4.35 8.61 4.13
N ALA A 141 3.83 9.73 3.63
CA ALA A 141 4.65 10.91 3.35
C ALA A 141 3.89 12.23 3.64
N PRO A 142 4.60 13.29 4.07
CA PRO A 142 4.05 14.65 4.21
C PRO A 142 3.91 15.38 2.87
N ILE A 143 4.49 14.83 1.80
CA ILE A 143 4.40 15.30 0.42
C ILE A 143 3.65 14.30 -0.45
N ASP A 144 3.37 14.67 -1.70
CA ASP A 144 2.73 13.77 -2.64
C ASP A 144 3.61 12.52 -2.88
N ILE A 145 2.99 11.35 -2.80
CA ILE A 145 3.65 10.07 -3.05
C ILE A 145 3.58 9.83 -4.55
N VAL A 146 4.72 9.79 -5.21
CA VAL A 146 4.87 9.51 -6.64
C VAL A 146 5.75 8.28 -6.75
N GLN A 147 5.23 7.20 -7.32
CA GLN A 147 5.98 5.97 -7.55
C GLN A 147 5.78 5.51 -8.99
N THR A 148 6.89 5.23 -9.67
CA THR A 148 6.89 4.79 -11.07
C THR A 148 7.46 3.39 -11.16
N VAL A 149 6.64 2.47 -11.63
CA VAL A 149 6.96 1.05 -11.78
C VAL A 149 7.06 0.71 -13.26
N ALA A 150 8.13 0.01 -13.65
CA ALA A 150 8.31 -0.61 -14.96
C ALA A 150 8.23 -2.13 -14.80
N PRO A 151 7.06 -2.76 -15.01
CA PRO A 151 6.87 -4.18 -14.75
C PRO A 151 7.73 -5.14 -15.59
N GLY A 152 8.26 -4.67 -16.74
CA GLY A 152 8.98 -5.51 -17.72
C GLY A 152 8.10 -6.55 -18.43
N ARG A 153 6.79 -6.52 -18.18
CA ARG A 153 5.75 -7.40 -18.74
C ARG A 153 4.45 -6.63 -18.92
N ARG A 154 3.57 -7.17 -19.76
CA ARG A 154 2.24 -6.61 -19.98
C ARG A 154 1.39 -6.76 -18.71
N VAL A 155 0.82 -5.65 -18.25
CA VAL A 155 -0.16 -5.60 -17.17
C VAL A 155 -1.41 -4.86 -17.66
N SER A 156 -2.60 -5.40 -17.43
CA SER A 156 -3.87 -4.78 -17.82
C SER A 156 -4.56 -4.03 -16.69
N SER A 157 -4.10 -4.21 -15.45
CA SER A 157 -4.84 -3.75 -14.29
C SER A 157 -3.95 -3.27 -13.16
N ILE A 158 -4.51 -2.36 -12.39
CA ILE A 158 -3.93 -1.81 -11.17
C ILE A 158 -5.03 -1.65 -10.12
N ALA A 159 -4.71 -1.96 -8.88
CA ALA A 159 -5.47 -1.56 -7.72
C ALA A 159 -4.59 -0.77 -6.77
N VAL A 160 -5.10 0.35 -6.26
CA VAL A 160 -4.43 1.16 -5.24
C VAL A 160 -5.30 1.14 -4.00
N ILE A 161 -4.79 0.56 -2.91
CA ILE A 161 -5.54 0.21 -1.72
C ILE A 161 -5.00 0.93 -0.47
N GLY A 162 -5.83 1.03 0.57
CA GLY A 162 -5.44 1.64 1.84
C GLY A 162 -5.11 3.13 1.74
N LEU A 163 -5.78 3.85 0.84
CA LEU A 163 -5.56 5.27 0.58
C LEU A 163 -6.08 6.15 1.72
N ASP A 164 -5.23 7.07 2.17
CA ASP A 164 -5.61 8.28 2.90
C ASP A 164 -5.07 9.48 2.12
N ALA A 165 -5.89 9.98 1.19
CA ALA A 165 -5.54 11.03 0.25
C ALA A 165 -6.79 11.74 -0.30
N ALA A 166 -6.59 12.89 -0.95
CA ALA A 166 -7.67 13.61 -1.61
C ALA A 166 -7.91 13.12 -3.05
N SER A 167 -6.85 12.71 -3.74
CA SER A 167 -6.92 12.21 -5.11
C SER A 167 -5.78 11.25 -5.43
N VAL A 168 -6.02 10.38 -6.40
CA VAL A 168 -5.02 9.51 -7.01
C VAL A 168 -5.04 9.68 -8.52
N SER A 169 -3.87 9.77 -9.13
CA SER A 169 -3.70 9.74 -10.59
C SER A 169 -2.80 8.60 -11.00
N ILE A 170 -3.15 7.94 -12.10
CA ILE A 170 -2.36 6.87 -12.71
C ILE A 170 -2.09 7.28 -14.14
N SER A 171 -0.82 7.29 -14.54
CA SER A 171 -0.42 7.46 -15.94
C SER A 171 0.45 6.30 -16.40
N VAL A 172 0.34 5.98 -17.68
CA VAL A 172 1.18 4.99 -18.35
C VAL A 172 1.90 5.70 -19.49
N THR A 173 3.23 5.66 -19.44
CA THR A 173 4.09 6.19 -20.49
C THR A 173 4.87 5.07 -21.16
N VAL A 174 5.03 5.15 -22.47
CA VAL A 174 5.79 4.20 -23.29
C VAL A 174 6.76 5.01 -24.13
N ASP A 175 8.06 4.73 -24.00
CA ASP A 175 9.13 5.45 -24.70
C ASP A 175 9.02 6.99 -24.55
N GLY A 176 8.62 7.43 -23.35
CA GLY A 176 8.44 8.85 -23.00
C GLY A 176 7.11 9.48 -23.41
N VAL A 177 6.24 8.76 -24.13
CA VAL A 177 4.92 9.25 -24.56
C VAL A 177 3.83 8.73 -23.62
N GLU A 178 2.98 9.62 -23.11
CA GLU A 178 1.80 9.24 -22.32
C GLU A 178 0.74 8.59 -23.21
N VAL A 179 0.42 7.33 -22.94
CA VAL A 179 -0.58 6.54 -23.69
C VAL A 179 -1.88 6.33 -22.89
N TYR A 180 -1.85 6.61 -21.59
CA TYR A 180 -3.00 6.54 -20.71
C TYR A 180 -2.79 7.46 -19.51
N ALA A 181 -3.83 8.17 -19.12
CA ALA A 181 -3.87 8.94 -17.89
C ALA A 181 -5.29 8.95 -17.31
N VAL A 182 -5.38 8.75 -16.01
CA VAL A 182 -6.63 8.87 -15.26
C VAL A 182 -6.36 9.55 -13.93
N SER A 183 -7.29 10.40 -13.50
CA SER A 183 -7.23 11.10 -12.21
C SER A 183 -8.59 11.02 -11.53
N VAL A 184 -8.59 10.61 -10.26
CA VAL A 184 -9.80 10.39 -9.47
C VAL A 184 -9.73 11.15 -8.16
N LYS A 185 -10.81 11.87 -7.86
CA LYS A 185 -11.04 12.44 -6.53
C LYS A 185 -11.61 11.35 -5.61
N LEU A 186 -11.01 11.19 -4.44
CA LEU A 186 -11.39 10.14 -3.51
C LEU A 186 -12.59 10.54 -2.63
N SER A 187 -13.01 11.80 -2.63
CA SER A 187 -14.17 12.22 -1.83
C SER A 187 -15.42 11.39 -2.14
N LYS A 188 -16.03 10.82 -1.09
CA LYS A 188 -17.27 10.04 -1.12
C LYS A 188 -18.50 10.86 -0.78
N ARG A 189 -18.35 12.17 -0.57
CA ARG A 189 -19.42 12.99 -0.01
C ARG A 189 -20.67 12.95 -0.90
N LYS A 190 -21.71 12.31 -0.39
CA LYS A 190 -23.08 12.42 -0.87
C LYS A 190 -23.84 13.27 0.15
N SER A 191 -24.24 14.47 -0.22
CA SER A 191 -25.02 15.34 0.65
C SER A 191 -26.50 15.07 0.38
N PHE A 192 -27.20 14.50 1.36
CA PHE A 192 -28.64 14.18 1.25
C PHE A 192 -29.53 15.28 1.84
N GLY A 193 -28.93 16.33 2.41
CA GLY A 193 -29.64 17.47 2.96
C GLY A 193 -28.70 18.57 3.47
N TRP A 194 -29.29 19.70 3.89
CA TRP A 194 -28.55 20.88 4.33
C TRP A 194 -27.61 20.60 5.51
N ARG A 195 -28.03 19.78 6.49
CA ARG A 195 -27.21 19.44 7.66
C ARG A 195 -25.94 18.68 7.26
N ASP A 196 -26.06 17.70 6.36
CA ASP A 196 -24.89 16.98 5.83
C ASP A 196 -23.99 17.91 4.98
N TYR A 197 -24.58 18.91 4.32
CA TYR A 197 -23.85 19.92 3.57
C TYR A 197 -23.03 20.88 4.46
N PHE A 198 -23.52 21.25 5.65
CA PHE A 198 -22.80 22.15 6.55
C PHE A 198 -21.94 21.43 7.59
N TYR A 199 -22.34 20.23 8.02
CA TYR A 199 -21.74 19.54 9.18
C TYR A 199 -21.33 18.09 8.91
N GLY A 200 -21.55 17.57 7.70
CA GLY A 200 -21.15 16.20 7.35
C GLY A 200 -19.64 16.05 7.24
N GLU A 201 -19.11 14.92 7.69
CA GLU A 201 -17.68 14.61 7.64
C GLU A 201 -17.20 14.35 6.20
N PHE A 202 -15.94 14.70 5.92
CA PHE A 202 -15.30 14.35 4.66
C PHE A 202 -14.88 12.88 4.68
N THR A 203 -15.67 12.03 4.04
CA THR A 203 -15.32 10.63 3.80
C THR A 203 -14.56 10.48 2.48
N TYR A 204 -13.56 9.62 2.46
CA TYR A 204 -12.74 9.32 1.28
C TYR A 204 -12.80 7.83 0.93
N ARG A 205 -12.69 7.53 -0.36
CA ARG A 205 -12.44 6.19 -0.90
C ARG A 205 -11.06 5.73 -0.45
N LYS A 206 -11.00 4.51 0.07
CA LYS A 206 -9.75 3.89 0.51
C LYS A 206 -9.14 3.04 -0.61
N ASN A 207 -9.98 2.58 -1.54
CA ASN A 207 -9.56 1.67 -2.61
C ASN A 207 -10.03 2.19 -3.96
N VAL A 208 -9.19 2.03 -4.99
CA VAL A 208 -9.54 2.24 -6.39
C VAL A 208 -8.92 1.14 -7.24
N GLN A 209 -9.56 0.81 -8.37
CA GLN A 209 -9.06 -0.17 -9.32
C GLN A 209 -9.37 0.25 -10.76
N PHE A 210 -8.48 -0.13 -11.65
CA PHE A 210 -8.63 0.03 -13.10
C PHE A 210 -8.24 -1.26 -13.79
N PHE A 211 -9.05 -1.68 -14.76
CA PHE A 211 -8.90 -2.95 -15.48
C PHE A 211 -8.51 -2.78 -16.96
N ASN A 212 -8.25 -1.55 -17.38
CA ASN A 212 -8.07 -1.13 -18.77
C ASN A 212 -6.74 -0.41 -19.02
N LEU A 213 -5.68 -0.77 -18.28
CA LEU A 213 -4.35 -0.23 -18.55
C LEU A 213 -3.85 -0.75 -19.91
N PRO A 214 -3.28 0.10 -20.77
CA PRO A 214 -2.68 -0.35 -22.01
C PRO A 214 -1.52 -1.33 -21.78
N GLN A 215 -1.59 -2.49 -22.43
CA GLN A 215 -0.69 -3.62 -22.19
C GLN A 215 0.61 -3.53 -23.00
N TYR A 216 1.50 -2.60 -22.65
CA TYR A 216 2.85 -2.51 -23.21
C TYR A 216 3.88 -3.21 -22.33
N ARG A 217 4.91 -3.83 -22.93
CA ARG A 217 5.97 -4.52 -22.18
C ARG A 217 6.95 -3.54 -21.53
N ASN A 218 7.24 -2.44 -22.21
CA ASN A 218 8.09 -1.33 -21.81
C ASN A 218 7.29 -0.16 -21.20
N ALA A 219 6.15 -0.46 -20.57
CA ALA A 219 5.34 0.55 -19.88
C ALA A 219 6.00 1.02 -18.59
N HIS A 220 6.00 2.33 -18.36
CA HIS A 220 6.23 2.95 -17.06
C HIS A 220 4.90 3.42 -16.50
N ILE A 221 4.50 2.85 -15.37
CA ILE A 221 3.22 3.13 -14.70
C ILE A 221 3.53 4.02 -13.50
N THR A 222 3.06 5.26 -13.56
CA THR A 222 3.25 6.24 -12.48
C THR A 222 1.96 6.37 -11.69
N VAL A 223 2.04 6.10 -10.39
CA VAL A 223 0.97 6.35 -9.42
C VAL A 223 1.33 7.62 -8.67
N THR A 224 0.43 8.59 -8.62
CA THR A 224 0.58 9.77 -7.79
C THR A 224 -0.60 9.94 -6.84
N VAL A 225 -0.29 10.01 -5.55
CA VAL A 225 -1.27 10.17 -4.47
C VAL A 225 -1.08 11.54 -3.84
N ARG A 226 -2.15 12.34 -3.85
CA ARG A 226 -2.11 13.77 -3.46
C ARG A 226 -3.11 14.11 -2.38
N LYS A 227 -2.74 15.05 -1.52
CA LYS A 227 -3.58 15.65 -0.48
C LYS A 227 -3.10 17.09 -0.26
N ALA A 228 -3.99 18.03 0.03
CA ALA A 228 -3.55 19.43 0.19
C ALA A 228 -2.70 19.61 1.47
N VAL A 229 -3.15 19.00 2.58
CA VAL A 229 -2.53 19.12 3.90
C VAL A 229 -2.55 17.75 4.59
N GLY A 230 -1.55 17.49 5.43
CA GLY A 230 -1.41 16.27 6.22
C GLY A 230 -0.71 15.15 5.46
N LEU A 231 -0.64 13.99 6.10
CA LEU A 231 0.03 12.82 5.56
C LEU A 231 -0.81 12.19 4.43
N ARG A 232 -0.12 11.79 3.36
CA ARG A 232 -0.63 10.89 2.32
C ARG A 232 -0.26 9.48 2.74
N LYS A 233 -1.19 8.53 2.61
CA LYS A 233 -0.93 7.12 2.89
C LYS A 233 -1.38 6.23 1.74
N VAL A 234 -0.58 5.21 1.45
CA VAL A 234 -0.87 4.17 0.45
C VAL A 234 -0.53 2.83 1.06
N GLY A 235 -1.52 1.94 1.19
CA GLY A 235 -1.32 0.59 1.73
C GLY A 235 -0.80 -0.39 0.68
N GLY A 236 -1.26 -0.27 -0.57
CA GLY A 236 -0.84 -1.19 -1.63
C GLY A 236 -0.98 -0.60 -3.02
N ILE A 237 0.00 -0.83 -3.88
CA ILE A 237 -0.05 -0.63 -5.33
C ILE A 237 0.10 -2.00 -5.96
N ILE A 238 -1.03 -2.60 -6.30
CA ILE A 238 -1.09 -3.95 -6.86
C ILE A 238 -1.24 -3.86 -8.37
N LEU A 239 -0.28 -4.41 -9.10
CA LEU A 239 -0.31 -4.54 -10.55
C LEU A 239 -0.55 -5.99 -10.94
N GLY A 240 -1.22 -6.20 -12.07
CA GLY A 240 -1.42 -7.55 -12.59
C GLY A 240 -2.25 -7.58 -13.88
N ASN A 241 -2.58 -8.78 -14.32
CA ASN A 241 -3.50 -8.99 -15.44
C ASN A 241 -4.84 -9.50 -14.89
N ALA A 242 -5.85 -8.64 -14.93
CA ALA A 242 -7.16 -8.99 -14.41
C ALA A 242 -7.78 -10.16 -15.18
N VAL A 243 -8.32 -11.12 -14.44
CA VAL A 243 -9.08 -12.25 -14.94
C VAL A 243 -10.55 -12.05 -14.59
N TYR A 244 -11.41 -12.03 -15.60
CA TYR A 244 -12.85 -12.07 -15.40
C TYR A 244 -13.27 -13.48 -15.03
N ILE A 245 -14.00 -13.63 -13.93
CA ILE A 245 -14.40 -14.94 -13.39
C ILE A 245 -15.92 -15.15 -13.39
N GLY A 246 -16.70 -14.23 -13.96
CA GLY A 246 -18.16 -14.28 -13.96
C GLY A 246 -18.79 -13.16 -13.15
N ASP A 247 -20.11 -13.21 -12.95
CA ASP A 247 -20.91 -12.19 -12.28
C ASP A 247 -21.22 -12.57 -10.83
N MET A 248 -20.94 -11.65 -9.90
CA MET A 248 -21.24 -11.86 -8.49
C MET A 248 -22.77 -11.87 -8.31
N GLN A 249 -23.30 -12.92 -7.70
CA GLN A 249 -24.73 -13.00 -7.38
C GLN A 249 -25.10 -12.03 -6.24
N TYR A 250 -26.40 -11.71 -6.18
CA TYR A 250 -26.99 -11.10 -4.99
C TYR A 250 -26.76 -11.96 -3.75
N LYS A 251 -26.88 -11.33 -2.57
CA LYS A 251 -26.59 -11.93 -1.25
C LYS A 251 -25.10 -12.25 -1.02
N ALA A 252 -24.20 -11.67 -1.81
CA ALA A 252 -22.81 -11.49 -1.40
C ALA A 252 -22.74 -10.83 -0.02
N ARG A 253 -21.90 -11.36 0.86
CA ARG A 253 -21.80 -10.95 2.25
C ARG A 253 -20.41 -10.41 2.54
N SER A 254 -20.38 -9.19 3.08
CA SER A 254 -19.22 -8.64 3.75
C SER A 254 -19.37 -8.90 5.23
N ASP A 255 -18.40 -9.60 5.80
CA ASP A 255 -18.33 -9.98 7.21
C ASP A 255 -17.03 -9.46 7.84
N ASP A 256 -16.94 -9.51 9.16
CA ASP A 256 -15.78 -9.07 9.93
C ASP A 256 -15.46 -10.08 11.03
N LEU A 257 -14.33 -10.77 10.89
CA LEU A 257 -13.87 -11.76 11.86
C LEU A 257 -13.16 -11.06 13.02
N ASN A 258 -13.84 -10.93 14.15
CA ASN A 258 -13.27 -10.31 15.35
C ASN A 258 -12.46 -11.32 16.17
N PHE A 259 -11.16 -11.07 16.35
CA PHE A 259 -10.25 -11.91 17.14
C PHE A 259 -10.10 -11.47 18.60
N SER A 260 -10.86 -10.45 19.03
CA SER A 260 -10.82 -9.93 20.40
C SER A 260 -11.32 -10.98 21.39
N THR A 261 -10.67 -11.06 22.56
CA THR A 261 -11.18 -11.88 23.65
C THR A 261 -12.21 -11.07 24.43
N ILE A 262 -13.43 -11.61 24.56
CA ILE A 262 -14.53 -11.00 25.32
C ILE A 262 -14.94 -11.96 26.42
N THR A 263 -14.63 -11.63 27.67
CA THR A 263 -14.99 -12.43 28.84
C THR A 263 -16.01 -11.67 29.68
N ARG A 264 -16.93 -12.42 30.31
CA ARG A 264 -17.86 -11.87 31.31
C ARG A 264 -17.52 -12.46 32.66
N ASN A 265 -17.33 -11.61 33.66
CA ASN A 265 -17.12 -12.07 35.02
C ASN A 265 -18.44 -12.54 35.65
N ARG A 266 -18.37 -13.18 36.82
CA ARG A 266 -19.54 -13.69 37.56
C ARG A 266 -20.52 -12.61 38.05
N TRP A 267 -20.12 -11.34 38.01
CA TRP A 267 -20.92 -10.18 38.40
C TRP A 267 -21.57 -9.49 37.19
N GLY A 268 -21.29 -9.97 35.97
CA GLY A 268 -21.86 -9.45 34.74
C GLY A 268 -21.04 -8.36 34.05
N ASP A 269 -19.88 -7.99 34.60
CA ASP A 269 -18.97 -7.03 33.94
C ASP A 269 -18.26 -7.71 32.77
N LEU A 270 -18.01 -6.90 31.73
CA LEU A 270 -17.38 -7.33 30.49
C LEU A 270 -15.93 -6.86 30.49
N GLU A 271 -15.01 -7.81 30.40
CA GLU A 271 -13.59 -7.56 30.15
C GLU A 271 -13.32 -7.85 28.67
N MET A 272 -12.65 -6.92 28.00
CA MET A 272 -12.33 -7.01 26.58
C MET A 272 -10.84 -6.77 26.38
N ASP A 273 -10.20 -7.68 25.64
CA ASP A 273 -8.87 -7.48 25.07
C ASP A 273 -9.03 -7.29 23.55
N PRO A 274 -9.07 -6.03 23.07
CA PRO A 274 -9.33 -5.74 21.68
C PRO A 274 -8.17 -6.20 20.78
N GLN A 275 -8.48 -7.04 19.81
CA GLN A 275 -7.58 -7.45 18.75
C GLN A 275 -8.09 -6.96 17.39
N ARG A 276 -7.22 -7.01 16.38
CA ARG A 276 -7.59 -6.65 15.00
C ARG A 276 -8.71 -7.58 14.50
N SER A 277 -9.73 -7.01 13.88
CA SER A 277 -10.66 -7.79 13.04
C SER A 277 -10.14 -7.97 11.61
N VAL A 278 -10.56 -9.04 10.95
CA VAL A 278 -10.23 -9.34 9.56
C VAL A 278 -11.52 -9.37 8.72
N PRO A 279 -11.67 -8.44 7.76
CA PRO A 279 -12.75 -8.47 6.80
C PRO A 279 -12.75 -9.75 5.97
N LYS A 280 -13.96 -10.24 5.69
CA LYS A 280 -14.20 -11.45 4.91
C LYS A 280 -15.29 -11.17 3.88
N LEU A 281 -15.07 -11.64 2.66
CA LEU A 281 -16.04 -11.61 1.57
C LEU A 281 -16.46 -13.05 1.25
N SER A 282 -17.76 -13.32 1.26
CA SER A 282 -18.30 -14.59 0.79
C SER A 282 -19.45 -14.41 -0.19
N GLY A 283 -19.57 -15.32 -1.14
CA GLY A 283 -20.73 -15.41 -2.01
C GLY A 283 -20.47 -16.20 -3.28
N GLN A 284 -21.46 -16.18 -4.16
CA GLN A 284 -21.46 -16.99 -5.37
C GLN A 284 -21.20 -16.16 -6.62
N VAL A 285 -20.43 -16.70 -7.56
CA VAL A 285 -20.17 -16.10 -8.86
C VAL A 285 -20.69 -17.02 -9.97
N TRP A 286 -21.54 -16.48 -10.84
CA TRP A 286 -22.02 -17.20 -12.03
C TRP A 286 -21.04 -17.02 -13.17
N PHE A 287 -20.59 -18.11 -13.79
CA PHE A 287 -19.66 -18.06 -14.91
C PHE A 287 -20.16 -18.87 -16.11
N ASP A 288 -19.79 -18.45 -17.32
CA ASP A 288 -20.03 -19.22 -18.53
C ASP A 288 -19.10 -20.43 -18.59
N LYS A 289 -19.62 -21.60 -18.96
CA LYS A 289 -18.85 -22.85 -19.08
C LYS A 289 -17.53 -22.70 -19.86
N GLN A 290 -17.44 -21.79 -20.81
CA GLN A 290 -16.21 -21.52 -21.58
C GLN A 290 -15.03 -21.03 -20.71
N LEU A 291 -15.31 -20.49 -19.51
CA LEU A 291 -14.29 -20.01 -18.58
C LEU A 291 -13.70 -21.13 -17.71
N THR A 292 -14.22 -22.35 -17.75
CA THR A 292 -13.85 -23.45 -16.82
C THR A 292 -12.34 -23.67 -16.75
N ASP A 293 -11.66 -23.87 -17.89
CA ASP A 293 -10.21 -24.13 -17.91
C ASP A 293 -9.42 -22.95 -17.33
N ARG A 294 -9.80 -21.72 -17.70
CA ARG A 294 -9.18 -20.50 -17.19
C ARG A 294 -9.36 -20.33 -15.68
N LEU A 295 -10.51 -20.76 -15.14
CA LEU A 295 -10.78 -20.72 -13.69
C LEU A 295 -9.97 -21.76 -12.93
N LEU A 296 -9.80 -22.97 -13.50
CA LEU A 296 -8.96 -24.01 -12.92
C LEU A 296 -7.49 -23.56 -12.85
N GLU A 297 -6.97 -22.97 -13.92
CA GLU A 297 -5.61 -22.38 -13.97
C GLU A 297 -5.46 -21.24 -12.96
N LEU A 298 -6.43 -20.32 -12.91
CA LEU A 298 -6.42 -19.20 -11.96
C LEU A 298 -6.39 -19.70 -10.50
N ARG A 299 -7.23 -20.68 -10.17
CA ARG A 299 -7.26 -21.29 -8.84
C ARG A 299 -5.91 -21.90 -8.47
N GLN A 300 -5.28 -22.62 -9.40
CA GLN A 300 -3.94 -23.17 -9.18
C GLN A 300 -2.90 -22.05 -8.99
N GLN A 301 -2.97 -20.99 -9.78
CA GLN A 301 -2.06 -19.83 -9.67
C GLN A 301 -2.19 -19.11 -8.33
N LEU A 302 -3.40 -19.04 -7.78
CA LEU A 302 -3.71 -18.33 -6.53
C LEU A 302 -3.63 -19.21 -5.28
N SER A 303 -3.28 -20.49 -5.42
CA SER A 303 -3.15 -21.39 -4.27
C SER A 303 -2.06 -20.89 -3.32
N GLY A 304 -2.45 -20.52 -2.10
CA GLY A 304 -1.55 -19.95 -1.09
C GLY A 304 -1.01 -18.56 -1.42
N ARG A 305 -1.63 -17.82 -2.38
CA ARG A 305 -1.18 -16.47 -2.78
C ARG A 305 -2.34 -15.47 -2.72
N PRO A 306 -2.12 -14.25 -2.20
CA PRO A 306 -3.16 -13.23 -2.18
C PRO A 306 -3.45 -12.69 -3.58
N ALA A 307 -4.69 -12.23 -3.78
CA ALA A 307 -5.10 -11.50 -4.97
C ALA A 307 -6.07 -10.39 -4.62
N VAL A 308 -6.25 -9.44 -5.55
CA VAL A 308 -7.34 -8.45 -5.44
C VAL A 308 -8.59 -9.07 -6.04
N TRP A 309 -9.67 -9.04 -5.30
CA TRP A 309 -10.98 -9.55 -5.69
C TRP A 309 -11.94 -8.37 -5.73
N SER A 310 -12.57 -8.14 -6.89
CA SER A 310 -13.48 -7.02 -7.11
C SER A 310 -14.79 -7.54 -7.66
N GLY A 311 -15.83 -7.58 -6.81
CA GLY A 311 -17.18 -7.97 -7.21
C GLY A 311 -17.79 -7.01 -8.24
N LEU A 312 -17.43 -5.73 -8.16
CA LEU A 312 -17.88 -4.66 -9.06
C LEU A 312 -16.73 -4.10 -9.89
N ASP A 313 -17.03 -3.72 -11.13
CA ASP A 313 -16.06 -3.11 -12.04
C ASP A 313 -15.88 -1.60 -11.79
N ASP A 314 -16.90 -0.94 -11.22
CA ASP A 314 -16.93 0.49 -10.95
C ASP A 314 -16.81 0.76 -9.44
N PHE A 315 -15.69 1.37 -9.04
CA PHE A 315 -15.40 1.72 -7.64
C PHE A 315 -16.21 2.91 -7.11
N THR A 316 -16.98 3.58 -7.96
CA THR A 316 -17.82 4.71 -7.55
C THR A 316 -19.15 4.27 -6.96
N LEU A 317 -19.55 3.01 -7.15
CA LEU A 317 -20.77 2.40 -6.63
C LEU A 317 -20.71 2.19 -5.11
N ASP A 318 -21.86 2.25 -4.45
CA ASP A 318 -21.93 2.22 -2.98
C ASP A 318 -21.56 0.85 -2.37
N TYR A 319 -21.86 -0.24 -3.07
CA TYR A 319 -21.47 -1.59 -2.66
C TYR A 319 -20.05 -1.99 -3.10
N PHE A 320 -19.24 -1.04 -3.56
CA PHE A 320 -17.87 -1.34 -3.97
C PHE A 320 -16.99 -1.85 -2.82
N GLU A 321 -16.85 -1.07 -1.73
CA GLU A 321 -15.93 -1.42 -0.64
C GLU A 321 -16.26 -2.77 0.03
N PRO A 322 -17.54 -3.11 0.30
CA PRO A 322 -17.88 -4.44 0.83
C PRO A 322 -17.57 -5.61 -0.12
N LEU A 323 -17.48 -5.35 -1.43
CA LEU A 323 -17.23 -6.35 -2.47
C LEU A 323 -15.80 -6.28 -3.04
N PHE A 324 -14.92 -5.52 -2.40
CA PHE A 324 -13.53 -5.35 -2.79
C PHE A 324 -12.61 -5.78 -1.64
N ILE A 325 -11.76 -6.76 -1.89
CA ILE A 325 -10.89 -7.33 -0.87
C ILE A 325 -9.54 -7.76 -1.47
N TYR A 326 -8.46 -7.57 -0.72
CA TYR A 326 -7.14 -8.07 -1.06
C TYR A 326 -6.71 -9.15 -0.06
N GLY A 327 -6.52 -10.37 -0.55
CA GLY A 327 -6.15 -11.49 0.29
C GLY A 327 -6.26 -12.85 -0.41
N PRO A 328 -5.85 -13.93 0.27
CA PRO A 328 -5.96 -15.29 -0.26
C PRO A 328 -7.40 -15.78 -0.22
N HIS A 329 -7.74 -16.67 -1.15
CA HIS A 329 -9.01 -17.40 -1.07
C HIS A 329 -8.89 -18.52 -0.04
N LYS A 330 -9.92 -18.67 0.81
CA LYS A 330 -10.11 -19.82 1.69
C LYS A 330 -10.91 -20.91 1.02
N GLU A 331 -11.85 -20.50 0.18
CA GLU A 331 -12.64 -21.38 -0.68
C GLU A 331 -12.70 -20.82 -2.10
N PHE A 332 -12.49 -21.71 -3.08
CA PHE A 332 -12.68 -21.45 -4.50
C PHE A 332 -13.17 -22.75 -5.14
N SER A 333 -14.40 -23.11 -4.80
CA SER A 333 -15.09 -24.30 -5.31
C SER A 333 -15.73 -23.95 -6.65
N ILE A 334 -15.57 -24.83 -7.66
CA ILE A 334 -16.12 -24.61 -9.00
C ILE A 334 -17.13 -25.73 -9.25
N ASP A 335 -18.40 -25.37 -9.18
CA ASP A 335 -19.51 -26.25 -9.44
C ASP A 335 -19.94 -26.15 -10.90
N LEU A 336 -19.93 -27.30 -11.58
CA LEU A 336 -20.33 -27.42 -12.98
C LEU A 336 -21.84 -27.57 -13.09
N ASP A 337 -22.57 -26.63 -12.48
CA ASP A 337 -24.03 -26.66 -12.39
C ASP A 337 -24.68 -26.27 -13.71
N GLY A 338 -25.21 -27.25 -14.42
CA GLY A 338 -25.98 -27.07 -15.65
C GLY A 338 -25.17 -27.12 -16.96
N PRO A 339 -25.86 -27.02 -18.10
CA PRO A 339 -25.25 -27.28 -19.41
C PRO A 339 -24.44 -26.11 -19.99
N ARG A 340 -24.63 -24.88 -19.48
CA ARG A 340 -24.08 -23.64 -20.07
C ARG A 340 -23.37 -22.73 -19.08
N HIS A 341 -23.65 -22.86 -17.79
CA HIS A 341 -23.03 -22.07 -16.74
C HIS A 341 -22.44 -23.01 -15.69
N GLY A 342 -21.69 -22.42 -14.78
CA GLY A 342 -21.35 -23.02 -13.50
C GLY A 342 -21.40 -21.96 -12.42
N ILE A 343 -21.20 -22.39 -11.18
CA ILE A 343 -21.18 -21.53 -10.00
C ILE A 343 -19.83 -21.66 -9.32
N ILE A 344 -19.27 -20.53 -8.89
CA ILE A 344 -18.12 -20.51 -7.99
C ILE A 344 -18.63 -20.15 -6.61
N ASP A 345 -18.42 -21.02 -5.62
CA ASP A 345 -18.50 -20.63 -4.21
C ASP A 345 -17.14 -20.05 -3.78
N LEU A 346 -17.17 -18.78 -3.41
CA LEU A 346 -15.97 -18.00 -3.11
C LEU A 346 -15.99 -17.52 -1.67
N GLU A 347 -14.87 -17.75 -0.98
CA GLU A 347 -14.58 -17.16 0.31
C GLU A 347 -13.18 -16.56 0.31
N VAL A 348 -13.07 -15.28 0.65
CA VAL A 348 -11.82 -14.53 0.71
C VAL A 348 -11.70 -13.82 2.05
N GLU A 349 -10.53 -13.91 2.67
CA GLU A 349 -10.18 -13.20 3.90
C GLU A 349 -9.10 -12.16 3.61
N GLU A 350 -9.19 -10.98 4.22
CA GLU A 350 -8.22 -9.91 4.01
C GLU A 350 -6.87 -10.23 4.69
N MET A 351 -5.76 -9.90 4.05
CA MET A 351 -4.40 -10.13 4.59
C MET A 351 -4.00 -9.12 5.67
#